data_AF-A0A2V3A7T7-F1
#
_entry.id   AF-A0A2V3A7T7-F1
#
_cell.length_a   1.000
_cell.length_b   1.000
_cell.length_c   1.000
_cell.angle_alpha   90.00
_cell.angle_beta   90.00
_cell.angle_gamma   90.00
#
_symmetry.space_group_name_H-M   'P 1'
#
loop_
_entity.id
_entity.type
_entity.pdbx_description
1 polymer ?
#
loop_
_entity_poly.entity_id
_entity_poly.type
_entity_poly.pdbx_seq_one_letter_code
_entity_poly.pdbx_strand_id
1 'polypeptide(L)'
;MNTNQKSLEYFEQNEYEKALKLFKCAGKESRDIQSLNNLAWMYLYEEENDGKAFGLIQEVILMNPNSYFPYNMLETKGMETCDRCIEKINILEMNSI
;
A
#
# COMPACT_ATOMS: atom_id res chain seq x y z
N MET A 1 -7.90 -3.20 -19.59
CA MET A 1 -7.29 -2.34 -18.57
C MET A 1 -8.25 -2.23 -17.40
N ASN A 2 -7.82 -2.61 -16.19
CA ASN A 2 -8.65 -2.42 -14.98
C ASN A 2 -8.42 -1.00 -14.39
N THR A 3 -9.27 -0.58 -13.47
CA THR A 3 -9.23 0.76 -12.87
C THR A 3 -7.88 1.06 -12.20
N ASN A 4 -7.22 0.04 -11.64
CA ASN A 4 -5.90 0.15 -11.00
C ASN A 4 -4.76 0.41 -12.01
N GLN A 5 -4.83 -0.19 -13.20
CA GLN A 5 -3.87 0.08 -14.27
C GLN A 5 -4.04 1.52 -14.79
N LYS A 6 -5.28 1.97 -14.96
CA LYS A 6 -5.56 3.34 -15.41
C LYS A 6 -5.12 4.39 -14.39
N SER A 7 -5.22 4.12 -13.08
CA SER A 7 -4.70 5.03 -12.07
C SER A 7 -3.18 5.12 -12.10
N LEU A 8 -2.47 4.02 -12.38
CA LEU A 8 -1.02 4.03 -12.59
C LEU A 8 -0.62 4.88 -13.80
N GLU A 9 -1.36 4.82 -14.92
CA GLU A 9 -1.07 5.68 -16.09
C GLU A 9 -1.15 7.17 -15.74
N TYR A 10 -2.17 7.59 -14.96
CA TYR A 10 -2.23 8.98 -14.50
C TYR A 10 -1.11 9.31 -13.51
N PHE A 11 -0.76 8.36 -12.64
CA PHE A 11 0.35 8.54 -11.70
C PHE A 11 1.67 8.78 -12.45
N GLU A 12 1.97 7.96 -13.46
CA GLU A 12 3.17 8.09 -14.31
C GLU A 12 3.19 9.40 -15.12
N GLN A 13 2.01 10.00 -15.35
CA GLN A 13 1.87 11.32 -15.98
C GLN A 13 1.93 12.48 -14.99
N ASN A 14 2.18 12.23 -13.70
CA ASN A 14 2.16 13.20 -12.59
C ASN A 14 0.77 13.83 -12.35
N GLU A 15 -0.30 13.15 -12.78
CA GLU A 15 -1.69 13.57 -12.63
C GLU A 15 -2.27 13.01 -11.32
N TYR A 16 -1.63 13.35 -10.20
CA TYR A 16 -1.84 12.72 -8.89
C TYR A 16 -3.29 12.79 -8.38
N GLU A 17 -4.00 13.90 -8.58
CA GLU A 17 -5.41 14.01 -8.19
C GLU A 17 -6.31 13.01 -8.95
N LYS A 18 -6.04 12.82 -10.26
CA LYS A 18 -6.78 11.87 -11.10
C LYS A 18 -6.43 10.44 -10.71
N ALA A 19 -5.14 10.19 -10.49
CA ALA A 19 -4.63 8.91 -10.01
C ALA A 19 -5.29 8.53 -8.69
N LEU A 20 -5.31 9.42 -7.69
CA LEU A 20 -5.92 9.18 -6.38
C LEU A 20 -7.41 8.85 -6.48
N LYS A 21 -8.17 9.59 -7.30
CA LYS A 21 -9.59 9.30 -7.52
C LYS A 21 -9.78 7.89 -8.05
N LEU A 22 -8.96 7.46 -9.01
CA LEU A 22 -9.05 6.12 -9.56
C LEU A 22 -8.51 5.04 -8.63
N PHE A 23 -7.45 5.28 -7.84
CA PHE A 23 -7.00 4.34 -6.82
C PHE A 23 -8.08 4.10 -5.75
N LYS A 24 -8.82 5.15 -5.36
CA LYS A 24 -10.00 5.01 -4.47
C LYS A 24 -11.10 4.15 -5.11
N CYS A 25 -11.32 4.26 -6.42
CA CYS A 25 -12.26 3.40 -7.13
C CYS A 25 -11.74 1.96 -7.23
N ALA A 26 -10.48 1.77 -7.59
CA ALA A 26 -9.83 0.47 -7.69
C ALA A 26 -9.91 -0.30 -6.35
N GLY A 27 -9.63 0.37 -5.22
CA GLY A 27 -9.77 -0.23 -3.90
C GLY A 27 -11.21 -0.60 -3.51
N LYS A 28 -12.24 0.02 -4.13
CA LYS A 28 -13.64 -0.38 -3.94
C LYS A 28 -14.06 -1.52 -4.85
N GLU A 29 -13.53 -1.55 -6.08
CA GLU A 29 -13.82 -2.59 -7.06
C GLU A 29 -13.15 -3.91 -6.69
N SER A 30 -11.89 -3.85 -6.25
CA SER A 30 -11.11 -4.99 -5.80
C SER A 30 -10.28 -4.59 -4.60
N ARG A 31 -10.49 -5.26 -3.47
CA ARG A 31 -9.71 -5.10 -2.24
C ARG A 31 -8.55 -6.09 -2.23
N ASP A 32 -7.69 -6.00 -3.23
CA ASP A 32 -6.53 -6.87 -3.38
C ASP A 32 -5.24 -6.17 -2.92
N ILE A 33 -4.15 -6.93 -2.82
CA ILE A 33 -2.86 -6.44 -2.36
C ILE A 33 -2.37 -5.25 -3.21
N GLN A 34 -2.60 -5.28 -4.53
CA GLN A 34 -2.08 -4.26 -5.43
C GLN A 34 -2.86 -2.95 -5.30
N SER A 35 -4.20 -3.02 -5.31
CA SER A 35 -5.05 -1.82 -5.21
C SER A 35 -4.88 -1.11 -3.87
N LEU A 36 -4.77 -1.89 -2.78
CA LEU A 36 -4.57 -1.35 -1.43
C LEU A 36 -3.16 -0.78 -1.24
N ASN A 37 -2.12 -1.44 -1.74
CA ASN A 37 -0.77 -0.88 -1.71
C ASN A 37 -0.68 0.44 -2.44
N ASN A 38 -1.25 0.53 -3.64
CA ASN A 38 -1.22 1.75 -4.43
C ASN A 38 -1.97 2.89 -3.73
N LEU A 39 -3.16 2.61 -3.19
CA LEU A 39 -3.92 3.61 -2.45
C LEU A 39 -3.22 4.03 -1.16
N ALA A 40 -2.59 3.10 -0.45
CA ALA A 40 -1.81 3.39 0.74
C ALA A 40 -0.62 4.31 0.41
N TRP A 41 0.10 4.04 -0.67
CA TRP A 41 1.21 4.88 -1.13
C TRP A 41 0.75 6.31 -1.39
N MET A 42 -0.38 6.49 -2.09
CA MET A 42 -0.93 7.83 -2.33
C MET A 42 -1.29 8.55 -1.03
N TYR A 43 -1.88 7.84 -0.07
CA TYR A 43 -2.16 8.44 1.24
C TYR A 43 -0.89 8.83 1.98
N LEU A 44 0.17 8.03 1.88
CA LEU A 44 1.41 8.22 2.62
C LEU A 44 2.26 9.39 2.09
N TYR A 45 2.37 9.51 0.77
CA TYR A 45 3.31 10.43 0.14
C TYR A 45 2.65 11.64 -0.51
N GLU A 46 1.43 11.51 -1.04
CA GLU A 46 0.76 12.63 -1.75
C GLU A 46 -0.23 13.38 -0.84
N GLU A 47 -0.98 12.65 -0.01
CA GLU A 47 -2.00 13.27 0.86
C GLU A 47 -1.52 13.48 2.31
N GLU A 48 -0.30 13.02 2.64
CA GLU A 48 0.29 13.03 3.99
C GLU A 48 -0.68 12.52 5.08
N ASN A 49 -1.52 11.56 4.72
CA ASN A 49 -2.55 10.98 5.57
C ASN A 49 -2.08 9.63 6.15
N ASP A 50 -1.14 9.74 7.08
CA ASP A 50 -0.50 8.60 7.74
C ASP A 50 -1.52 7.62 8.35
N GLY A 51 -2.60 8.12 8.96
CA GLY A 51 -3.63 7.28 9.58
C GLY A 51 -4.39 6.40 8.58
N LYS A 52 -4.76 6.94 7.40
CA LYS A 52 -5.40 6.16 6.34
C LYS A 52 -4.43 5.20 5.67
N ALA A 53 -3.19 5.66 5.41
CA ALA A 53 -2.16 4.82 4.85
C ALA A 53 -1.91 3.60 5.75
N PHE A 54 -1.69 3.84 7.05
CA PHE A 54 -1.43 2.80 8.04
C PHE A 54 -2.52 1.73 8.08
N GLY A 55 -3.80 2.12 8.12
CA GLY A 55 -4.91 1.16 8.12
C GLY A 55 -4.92 0.24 6.88
N LEU A 56 -4.61 0.78 5.70
CA LEU A 56 -4.51 0.01 4.47
C LEU A 56 -3.28 -0.90 4.44
N ILE A 57 -2.13 -0.41 4.94
CA ILE A 57 -0.89 -1.19 4.97
C ILE A 57 -1.02 -2.39 5.91
N GLN A 58 -1.59 -2.18 7.11
CA GLN A 58 -1.86 -3.27 8.05
C GLN A 58 -2.74 -4.35 7.42
N GLU A 59 -3.75 -3.93 6.67
CA GLU A 59 -4.60 -4.87 5.96
C GLU A 59 -3.83 -5.68 4.92
N VAL A 60 -3.03 -5.03 4.08
CA VAL A 60 -2.22 -5.72 3.08
C VAL A 60 -1.30 -6.75 3.75
N ILE A 61 -0.67 -6.43 4.87
CA ILE A 61 0.18 -7.35 5.63
C ILE A 61 -0.60 -8.58 6.11
N LEU A 62 -1.83 -8.39 6.59
CA LEU A 62 -2.71 -9.49 6.99
C LEU A 62 -3.07 -10.38 5.79
N MET A 63 -3.18 -9.83 4.59
CA MET A 63 -3.39 -10.57 3.34
C MET A 63 -2.19 -11.39 2.88
N ASN A 64 -1.06 -11.34 3.59
CA ASN A 64 0.16 -12.10 3.29
C ASN A 64 0.77 -11.76 1.92
N PRO A 65 1.27 -10.53 1.74
CA PRO A 65 1.82 -10.09 0.49
C PRO A 65 3.13 -10.82 0.20
N ASN A 66 3.34 -11.19 -1.06
CA ASN A 66 4.60 -11.83 -1.50
C ASN A 66 5.76 -10.82 -1.68
N SER A 67 5.51 -9.54 -1.42
CA SER A 67 6.48 -8.46 -1.57
C SER A 67 6.74 -7.79 -0.23
N TYR A 68 7.97 -7.31 -0.05
CA TYR A 68 8.36 -6.54 1.13
C TYR A 68 7.87 -5.08 1.11
N PHE A 69 7.29 -4.63 -0.01
CA PHE A 69 6.82 -3.25 -0.22
C PHE A 69 5.94 -2.67 0.91
N PRO A 70 4.88 -3.34 1.39
CA PRO A 70 4.05 -2.80 2.49
C PRO A 70 4.82 -2.65 3.81
N TYR A 71 5.82 -3.48 4.07
CA TYR A 71 6.64 -3.39 5.28
C TYR A 71 7.59 -2.19 5.21
N ASN A 72 8.23 -1.97 4.05
CA ASN A 72 9.02 -0.77 3.80
C ASN A 72 8.21 0.52 4.03
N MET A 73 6.93 0.54 3.62
CA MET A 73 6.08 1.70 3.83
C MET A 73 5.87 2.03 5.32
N LEU A 74 5.79 1.02 6.21
CA LEU A 74 5.71 1.24 7.66
C LEU A 74 7.00 1.81 8.23
N GLU A 75 8.14 1.24 7.81
CA GLU A 75 9.46 1.68 8.24
C GLU A 75 9.76 3.13 7.84
N THR A 76 9.37 3.52 6.61
CA THR A 76 9.69 4.86 6.05
C THR A 76 9.17 6.01 6.91
N LYS A 77 8.07 5.79 7.64
CA LYS A 77 7.44 6.80 8.50
C LYS A 77 7.60 6.51 9.99
N GLY A 78 8.34 5.45 10.36
CA GLY A 78 8.47 5.01 11.75
C GLY A 78 7.15 4.58 12.36
N MET A 79 6.23 4.02 11.56
CA MET A 79 4.91 3.59 12.03
C MET A 79 5.05 2.32 12.86
N GLU A 80 4.56 2.35 14.11
CA GLU A 80 4.56 1.17 14.98
C GLU A 80 3.75 0.03 14.36
N THR A 81 4.39 -1.13 14.24
CA THR A 81 3.76 -2.31 13.66
C THR A 81 3.07 -3.12 14.76
N CYS A 82 1.90 -3.70 14.47
CA CYS A 82 1.25 -4.61 15.42
C CYS A 82 2.08 -5.89 15.57
N ASP A 83 2.09 -6.54 16.73
CA ASP A 83 2.88 -7.77 17.02
C ASP A 83 2.76 -8.85 15.93
N ARG A 84 1.57 -9.00 15.34
CA ARG A 84 1.31 -9.96 14.25
C ARG A 84 1.99 -9.58 12.93
N CYS A 85 2.27 -8.30 12.72
CA CYS A 85 3.04 -7.79 11.58
C CYS A 85 4.54 -8.05 11.79
N ILE A 86 5.04 -7.86 13.02
CA ILE A 86 6.44 -8.11 13.40
C ILE A 86 6.84 -9.57 13.12
N GLU A 87 5.99 -10.53 13.49
CA GLU A 87 6.27 -11.94 13.25
C GLU A 87 6.44 -12.26 11.75
N LYS A 88 5.60 -11.65 10.90
CA LYS A 88 5.70 -11.82 9.44
C LYS A 88 6.92 -11.11 8.84
N ILE A 89 7.28 -9.92 9.35
CA ILE A 89 8.50 -9.21 8.96
C ILE A 89 9.71 -10.12 9.19
N ASN A 90 9.85 -10.66 10.40
CA ASN A 90 10.96 -11.54 10.76
C ASN A 90 11.03 -12.79 9.87
N ILE A 91 9.89 -13.41 9.55
CA ILE A 91 9.84 -14.57 8.65
C ILE A 91 10.29 -14.20 7.23
N LEU A 92 9.90 -13.03 6.71
CA LEU A 92 10.26 -12.60 5.36
C LEU A 92 11.74 -12.18 5.26
N GLU A 93 12.29 -11.52 6.27
CA GLU A 93 13.71 -11.20 6.36
C GLU A 93 14.58 -12.47 6.38
N MET A 94 14.17 -13.49 7.13
CA MET A 94 14.88 -14.78 7.19
C MET A 94 14.87 -15.56 5.86
N ASN A 95 13.88 -15.34 4.99
CA ASN A 95 13.75 -16.02 3.70
C ASN A 95 14.38 -15.24 2.53
N SER A 96 14.95 -14.06 2.79
CA SER A 96 15.57 -13.20 1.78
C SER A 96 17.11 -13.35 1.73
N ILE A 97 17.67 -14.34 2.44
CA ILE A 97 19.11 -14.69 2.52
C ILE A 97 19.39 -16.01 1.82
#